data_AF-A0A849UAD2-F1
#
_entry.id   AF-A0A849UAD2-F1
#
_cell.length_a   1.000
_cell.length_b   1.000
_cell.length_c   1.000
_cell.angle_alpha   90.00
_cell.angle_beta   90.00
_cell.angle_gamma   90.00
#
_symmetry.space_group_name_H-M   'P 1'
#
loop_
_entity.id
_entity.type
_entity.pdbx_description
1 polymer ?
#
loop_
_entity_poly.entity_id
_entity_poly.type
_entity_poly.pdbx_seq_one_letter_code
_entity_poly.pdbx_strand_id
1 'polypeptide(L)'
;MKKFVAISLASLLLVTAETHADPRSIPVQIDYSFIKNALISQVYKGNNHSAELWKDRHGCGHLTLSNPNLSGQQGQVRMLNEVDALVGTHLGGQCLILLQWNGVLETLQQPTLDASGAVLKFPVTHAQAFDQQGNRLNIEKLQDLIKRFAEPRLAEVKIDLNDSRRNVDQTLNKFLPQNNVAEVHALLDSLKFNQVQAGEKGIKVKLQYDAANKRVEKTPAPVLNSAEQQQWQTSWQQWDAFFSNAIKQASDKSKSPEIRETLTEILLDSRTAVQAGIKGQTNDGSDPVRVFFTDTWVRLAPILKTLGDDLPGLQALRYLTFLDATDVIHELENIGAPVGLEISSEGLRRLARMVIAKQATQAKTSP
;
A
#
# COMPACT_ATOMS: atom_id res chain seq x y z
N MET A 1 3.87 51.42 -63.96
CA MET A 1 3.09 51.21 -62.72
C MET A 1 2.08 50.07 -62.92
N LYS A 2 2.43 48.82 -62.59
CA LYS A 2 1.47 47.72 -62.39
C LYS A 2 2.01 46.86 -61.25
N LYS A 3 1.33 46.88 -60.12
CA LYS A 3 1.74 46.23 -58.86
C LYS A 3 1.41 44.74 -58.94
N PHE A 4 2.39 43.89 -58.65
CA PHE A 4 2.22 42.47 -58.38
C PHE A 4 1.48 42.30 -57.05
N VAL A 5 0.39 41.52 -57.05
CA VAL A 5 -0.26 41.03 -55.83
C VAL A 5 0.14 39.57 -55.68
N ALA A 6 1.05 39.30 -54.76
CA ALA A 6 1.36 37.97 -54.28
C ALA A 6 0.38 37.64 -53.15
N ILE A 7 -0.45 36.62 -53.34
CA ILE A 7 -1.33 36.08 -52.29
C ILE A 7 -0.54 34.97 -51.61
N SER A 8 -0.04 35.25 -50.40
CA SER A 8 0.57 34.26 -49.51
C SER A 8 -0.51 33.37 -48.89
N LEU A 9 -0.37 32.06 -49.09
CA LEU A 9 -1.10 31.00 -48.40
C LEU A 9 -0.59 30.92 -46.95
N ALA A 10 -1.39 31.38 -45.98
CA ALA A 10 -1.10 31.18 -44.56
C ALA A 10 -1.72 29.83 -44.12
N SER A 11 -0.90 28.78 -44.14
CA SER A 11 -1.25 27.49 -43.54
C SER A 11 -1.23 27.61 -42.02
N LEU A 12 -2.42 27.59 -41.41
CA LEU A 12 -2.63 27.58 -39.97
C LEU A 12 -2.27 26.17 -39.43
N LEU A 13 -1.04 25.99 -38.96
CA LEU A 13 -0.63 24.80 -38.20
C LEU A 13 -1.27 24.86 -36.81
N LEU A 14 -2.38 24.15 -36.65
CA LEU A 14 -2.91 23.75 -35.34
C LEU A 14 -1.91 22.78 -34.70
N VAL A 15 -0.98 23.31 -33.90
CA VAL A 15 -0.19 22.49 -32.98
C VAL A 15 -1.12 22.07 -31.86
N THR A 16 -1.69 20.87 -31.96
CA THR A 16 -2.28 20.19 -30.81
C THR A 16 -1.13 19.83 -29.89
N ALA A 17 -0.99 20.57 -28.79
CA ALA A 17 -0.11 20.16 -27.70
C ALA A 17 -0.68 18.86 -27.11
N GLU A 18 -0.15 17.72 -27.55
CA GLU A 18 -0.41 16.46 -26.88
C GLU A 18 0.14 16.58 -25.46
N THR A 19 -0.77 16.63 -24.48
CA THR A 19 -0.42 16.55 -23.06
C THR A 19 0.10 15.15 -22.78
N HIS A 20 1.37 14.91 -23.07
CA HIS A 20 2.04 13.69 -22.64
C HIS A 20 2.17 13.76 -21.11
N ALA A 21 1.52 12.81 -20.44
CA ALA A 21 1.80 12.52 -19.05
C ALA A 21 3.18 11.89 -18.99
N ASP A 22 4.09 12.48 -18.21
CA ASP A 22 5.44 11.93 -18.06
C ASP A 22 5.38 10.74 -17.09
N PRO A 23 5.94 9.58 -17.47
CA PRO A 23 5.97 8.43 -16.59
C PRO A 23 6.86 8.73 -15.39
N ARG A 24 6.27 8.64 -14.19
CA ARG A 24 6.96 8.76 -12.89
C ARG A 24 7.04 7.40 -12.24
N SER A 25 8.03 7.18 -11.38
CA SER A 25 8.20 5.91 -10.68
C SER A 25 8.50 6.11 -9.20
N ILE A 26 7.89 5.30 -8.35
CA ILE A 26 8.09 5.32 -6.90
C ILE A 26 8.59 3.95 -6.45
N PRO A 27 9.68 3.90 -5.66
CA PRO A 27 10.09 2.67 -5.01
C PRO A 27 9.08 2.32 -3.91
N VAL A 28 8.54 1.11 -3.95
CA VAL A 28 7.64 0.58 -2.92
C VAL A 28 8.22 -0.72 -2.41
N GLN A 29 8.21 -0.92 -1.09
CA GLN A 29 8.52 -2.21 -0.49
C GLN A 29 7.21 -2.93 -0.16
N ILE A 30 7.05 -4.14 -0.68
CA ILE A 30 5.96 -5.04 -0.33
C ILE A 30 6.51 -6.03 0.69
N ASP A 31 6.06 -5.91 1.94
CA ASP A 31 6.56 -6.74 3.03
C ASP A 31 6.10 -8.19 2.92
N TYR A 32 6.90 -9.12 3.46
CA TYR A 32 6.55 -10.55 3.45
C TYR A 32 5.27 -10.86 4.21
N SER A 33 4.94 -10.04 5.21
CA SER A 33 3.65 -10.10 5.90
C SER A 33 2.51 -9.92 4.90
N PHE A 34 2.53 -8.91 4.03
CA PHE A 34 1.51 -8.68 3.00
C PHE A 34 1.38 -9.87 2.04
N ILE A 35 2.51 -10.34 1.51
CA ILE A 35 2.56 -11.48 0.57
C ILE A 35 2.00 -12.75 1.22
N LYS A 36 2.27 -12.99 2.50
CA LYS A 36 1.73 -14.12 3.27
C LYS A 36 0.21 -14.15 3.24
N ASN A 37 -0.48 -13.02 3.25
CA ASN A 37 -1.96 -13.03 3.26
C ASN A 37 -2.54 -13.08 1.86
N ALA A 38 -1.84 -12.56 0.86
CA ALA A 38 -2.17 -12.90 -0.53
C ALA A 38 -2.14 -14.42 -0.69
N LEU A 39 -1.10 -15.08 -0.18
CA LEU A 39 -1.00 -16.53 -0.17
C LEU A 39 -2.11 -17.20 0.64
N ILE A 40 -2.38 -16.77 1.88
CA ILE A 40 -3.43 -17.37 2.71
C ILE A 40 -4.82 -17.22 2.06
N SER A 41 -5.14 -16.03 1.57
CA SER A 41 -6.44 -15.74 0.95
C SER A 41 -6.65 -16.45 -0.39
N GLN A 42 -5.59 -16.79 -1.13
CA GLN A 42 -5.68 -17.42 -2.45
C GLN A 42 -5.53 -18.94 -2.38
N VAL A 43 -4.60 -19.44 -1.56
CA VAL A 43 -4.16 -20.84 -1.54
C VAL A 43 -4.61 -21.56 -0.25
N TYR A 44 -4.43 -20.97 0.93
CA TYR A 44 -4.67 -21.63 2.23
C TYR A 44 -6.07 -21.35 2.78
N LYS A 45 -7.08 -21.82 2.05
CA LYS A 45 -8.50 -21.60 2.36
C LYS A 45 -9.12 -22.66 3.28
N GLY A 46 -8.35 -23.66 3.69
CA GLY A 46 -8.79 -24.71 4.62
C GLY A 46 -8.84 -24.24 6.07
N ASN A 47 -9.29 -25.13 6.95
CA ASN A 47 -9.33 -24.88 8.39
C ASN A 47 -7.92 -24.57 8.92
N ASN A 48 -7.82 -23.65 9.88
CA ASN A 48 -6.55 -23.18 10.45
C ASN A 48 -5.53 -22.69 9.41
N HIS A 49 -6.00 -22.12 8.29
CA HIS A 49 -5.14 -21.67 7.18
C HIS A 49 -4.26 -22.79 6.63
N SER A 50 -4.87 -23.97 6.40
CA SER A 50 -4.26 -25.09 5.67
C SER A 50 -4.64 -25.06 4.18
N ALA A 51 -3.85 -25.75 3.36
CA ALA A 51 -4.12 -25.97 1.95
C ALA A 51 -4.04 -27.48 1.65
N GLU A 52 -5.18 -28.13 1.42
CA GLU A 52 -5.23 -29.50 0.88
C GLU A 52 -4.96 -29.42 -0.63
N LEU A 53 -3.75 -29.81 -1.04
CA LEU A 53 -3.27 -29.69 -2.41
C LEU A 53 -3.65 -30.88 -3.27
N TRP A 54 -3.75 -32.04 -2.62
CA TRP A 54 -4.15 -33.27 -3.26
C TRP A 54 -4.78 -34.20 -2.23
N LYS A 55 -5.78 -34.95 -2.68
CA LYS A 55 -6.39 -36.06 -1.97
C LYS A 55 -6.79 -37.09 -3.01
N ASP A 56 -6.44 -38.34 -2.78
CA ASP A 56 -6.84 -39.42 -3.68
C ASP A 56 -8.34 -39.74 -3.50
N ARG A 57 -8.89 -40.50 -4.44
CA ARG A 57 -10.32 -40.85 -4.41
C ARG A 57 -10.66 -41.89 -3.33
N HIS A 58 -9.68 -42.64 -2.85
CA HIS A 58 -9.87 -43.77 -1.94
C HIS A 58 -9.51 -43.45 -0.49
N GLY A 59 -9.06 -42.23 -0.20
CA GLY A 59 -8.60 -41.78 1.12
C GLY A 59 -7.22 -42.33 1.53
N CYS A 60 -6.47 -42.96 0.64
CA CYS A 60 -5.15 -43.55 0.93
C CYS A 60 -3.98 -42.61 0.66
N GLY A 61 -4.24 -41.40 0.14
CA GLY A 61 -3.21 -40.42 -0.10
C GLY A 61 -3.71 -38.99 -0.03
N HIS A 62 -2.86 -38.12 0.51
CA HIS A 62 -3.09 -36.69 0.62
C HIS A 62 -1.78 -35.92 0.65
N LEU A 63 -1.88 -34.62 0.36
CA LEU A 63 -0.83 -33.64 0.56
C LEU A 63 -1.48 -32.37 1.09
N THR A 64 -1.14 -32.00 2.31
CA THR A 64 -1.63 -30.79 2.97
C THR A 64 -0.44 -29.94 3.39
N LEU A 65 -0.54 -28.63 3.10
CA LEU A 65 0.39 -27.62 3.59
C LEU A 65 -0.26 -26.78 4.68
N SER A 66 0.53 -26.34 5.66
CA SER A 66 0.08 -25.43 6.72
C SER A 66 1.19 -24.47 7.14
N ASN A 67 0.80 -23.45 7.91
CA ASN A 67 1.71 -22.51 8.57
C ASN A 67 2.76 -21.88 7.62
N PRO A 68 2.33 -21.25 6.50
CA PRO A 68 3.27 -20.64 5.58
C PRO A 68 4.06 -19.52 6.26
N ASN A 69 5.39 -19.55 6.10
CA ASN A 69 6.29 -18.49 6.55
C ASN A 69 7.15 -18.02 5.37
N LEU A 70 7.28 -16.71 5.22
CA LEU A 70 7.99 -16.08 4.10
C LEU A 70 9.16 -15.25 4.61
N SER A 71 10.28 -15.36 3.91
CA SER A 71 11.49 -14.58 4.17
C SER A 71 12.26 -14.31 2.88
N GLY A 72 13.26 -13.43 2.93
CA GLY A 72 14.20 -13.23 1.83
C GLY A 72 15.37 -14.20 1.92
N GLN A 73 15.79 -14.76 0.78
CA GLN A 73 17.04 -15.52 0.68
C GLN A 73 17.69 -15.30 -0.69
N GLN A 74 18.88 -14.72 -0.71
CA GLN A 74 19.71 -14.59 -1.92
C GLN A 74 18.98 -13.99 -3.13
N GLY A 75 18.15 -12.95 -2.90
CA GLY A 75 17.38 -12.30 -3.98
C GLY A 75 16.11 -13.05 -4.41
N GLN A 76 15.75 -14.10 -3.69
CA GLN A 76 14.54 -14.90 -3.87
C GLN A 76 13.63 -14.80 -2.64
N VAL A 77 12.36 -15.10 -2.84
CA VAL A 77 11.41 -15.32 -1.75
C VAL A 77 11.52 -16.76 -1.31
N ARG A 78 11.91 -16.97 -0.06
CA ARG A 78 11.90 -18.27 0.58
C ARG A 78 10.57 -18.46 1.27
N MET A 79 9.90 -19.58 1.01
CA MET A 79 8.68 -19.97 1.67
C MET A 79 8.89 -21.31 2.36
N LEU A 80 8.57 -21.37 3.65
CA LEU A 80 8.55 -22.58 4.45
C LEU A 80 7.11 -22.94 4.76
N ASN A 81 6.78 -24.21 4.57
CA ASN A 81 5.47 -24.75 4.89
C ASN A 81 5.65 -26.04 5.69
N GLU A 82 4.84 -26.19 6.73
CA GLU A 82 4.66 -27.50 7.34
C GLU A 82 3.88 -28.40 6.37
N VAL A 83 4.24 -29.68 6.35
CA VAL A 83 3.66 -30.66 5.45
C VAL A 83 3.17 -31.86 6.23
N ASP A 84 1.96 -32.29 5.87
CA ASP A 84 1.45 -33.63 6.13
C ASP A 84 1.12 -34.28 4.79
N ALA A 85 1.84 -35.36 4.46
CA ALA A 85 1.67 -36.09 3.22
C ALA A 85 1.65 -37.60 3.46
N LEU A 86 0.70 -38.25 2.81
CA LEU A 86 0.58 -39.70 2.76
C LEU A 86 0.43 -40.11 1.29
N VAL A 87 1.17 -41.14 0.89
CA VAL A 87 0.94 -41.81 -0.40
C VAL A 87 0.82 -43.29 -0.13
N GLY A 88 -0.35 -43.83 -0.43
CA GLY A 88 -0.65 -45.25 -0.32
C GLY A 88 -1.43 -45.76 -1.51
N THR A 89 -1.73 -47.06 -1.48
CA THR A 89 -2.62 -47.70 -2.43
C THR A 89 -3.70 -48.48 -1.68
N HIS A 90 -4.92 -48.48 -2.21
CA HIS A 90 -6.02 -49.22 -1.63
C HIS A 90 -5.95 -50.69 -2.06
N LEU A 91 -5.72 -51.60 -1.11
CA LEU A 91 -5.61 -53.05 -1.32
C LEU A 91 -6.43 -53.79 -0.25
N GLY A 92 -7.43 -54.57 -0.67
CA GLY A 92 -8.20 -55.43 0.23
C GLY A 92 -9.00 -54.71 1.32
N GLY A 93 -9.44 -53.46 1.08
CA GLY A 93 -10.15 -52.65 2.07
C GLY A 93 -9.25 -51.91 3.06
N GLN A 94 -7.92 -51.96 2.86
CA GLN A 94 -6.93 -51.27 3.67
C GLN A 94 -6.03 -50.39 2.79
N CYS A 95 -5.42 -49.36 3.39
CA CYS A 95 -4.41 -48.54 2.73
C CYS A 95 -3.02 -49.10 3.00
N LEU A 96 -2.34 -49.59 1.96
CA LEU A 96 -0.93 -49.92 2.02
C LEU A 96 -0.10 -48.65 1.82
N ILE A 97 0.54 -48.19 2.89
CA ILE A 97 1.33 -46.95 2.90
C ILE A 97 2.66 -47.18 2.16
N LEU A 98 2.94 -46.34 1.16
CA LEU A 98 4.16 -46.38 0.36
C LEU A 98 5.14 -45.25 0.74
N LEU A 99 4.60 -44.12 1.21
CA LEU A 99 5.34 -42.97 1.70
C LEU A 99 4.49 -42.25 2.74
N GLN A 100 5.11 -41.84 3.83
CA GLN A 100 4.53 -40.91 4.79
C GLN A 100 5.58 -39.84 5.09
N TRP A 101 5.18 -38.57 5.02
CA TRP A 101 6.06 -37.44 5.27
C TRP A 101 5.34 -36.42 6.14
N ASN A 102 5.90 -36.21 7.32
CA ASN A 102 5.62 -35.07 8.17
C ASN A 102 6.91 -34.27 8.28
N GLY A 103 6.90 -33.00 7.92
CA GLY A 103 8.13 -32.21 7.88
C GLY A 103 7.92 -30.83 7.27
N VAL A 104 8.95 -30.32 6.58
CA VAL A 104 8.95 -28.95 6.04
C VAL A 104 9.25 -28.97 4.55
N LEU A 105 8.40 -28.30 3.77
CA LEU A 105 8.68 -27.96 2.38
C LEU A 105 9.25 -26.55 2.33
N GLU A 106 10.48 -26.42 1.84
CA GLU A 106 11.05 -25.15 1.44
C GLU A 106 10.87 -24.96 -0.07
N THR A 107 10.42 -23.77 -0.46
CA THR A 107 10.47 -23.34 -1.86
C THR A 107 11.18 -22.01 -1.98
N LEU A 108 11.96 -21.85 -3.05
CA LEU A 108 12.53 -20.57 -3.46
C LEU A 108 11.79 -20.08 -4.70
N GLN A 109 11.28 -18.85 -4.64
CA GLN A 109 10.50 -18.23 -5.71
C GLN A 109 11.21 -16.98 -6.19
N GLN A 110 11.27 -16.82 -7.52
CA GLN A 110 11.78 -15.60 -8.13
C GLN A 110 10.60 -14.71 -8.54
N PRO A 111 10.36 -13.58 -7.86
CA PRO A 111 9.26 -12.70 -8.22
C PRO A 111 9.43 -12.17 -9.65
N THR A 112 8.35 -12.21 -10.43
CA THR A 112 8.35 -11.78 -11.84
C THR A 112 7.09 -10.98 -12.15
N LEU A 113 7.17 -10.11 -13.14
CA LEU A 113 6.03 -9.35 -13.64
C LEU A 113 5.44 -10.05 -14.86
N ASP A 114 4.13 -9.99 -14.99
CA ASP A 114 3.48 -10.36 -16.24
C ASP A 114 3.76 -9.31 -17.34
N ALA A 115 3.37 -9.61 -18.58
CA ALA A 115 3.64 -8.74 -19.72
C ALA A 115 2.99 -7.35 -19.60
N SER A 116 1.88 -7.23 -18.85
CA SER A 116 1.23 -5.94 -18.62
C SER A 116 1.92 -5.09 -17.54
N GLY A 117 2.74 -5.72 -16.69
CA GLY A 117 3.26 -5.09 -15.48
C GLY A 117 2.20 -4.89 -14.39
N ALA A 118 0.97 -5.37 -14.56
CA ALA A 118 -0.09 -5.23 -13.57
C ALA A 118 -0.07 -6.34 -12.51
N VAL A 119 0.53 -7.50 -12.83
CA VAL A 119 0.47 -8.69 -11.99
C VAL A 119 1.88 -9.13 -11.60
N LEU A 120 2.12 -9.16 -10.30
CA LEU A 120 3.31 -9.75 -9.70
C LEU A 120 3.05 -11.24 -9.42
N LYS A 121 3.91 -12.10 -9.97
CA LYS A 121 3.84 -13.57 -9.87
C LYS A 121 5.04 -14.13 -9.12
N PHE A 122 4.87 -15.33 -8.56
CA PHE A 122 5.88 -15.97 -7.71
C PHE A 122 6.17 -17.40 -8.18
N PRO A 123 6.72 -17.59 -9.39
CA PRO A 123 7.09 -18.91 -9.88
C PRO A 123 8.09 -19.59 -8.93
N VAL A 124 7.84 -20.86 -8.65
CA VAL A 124 8.77 -21.71 -7.90
C VAL A 124 9.96 -22.03 -8.79
N THR A 125 11.16 -21.75 -8.30
CA THR A 125 12.42 -22.04 -9.00
C THR A 125 13.15 -23.23 -8.39
N HIS A 126 12.92 -23.49 -7.11
CA HIS A 126 13.49 -24.61 -6.39
C HIS A 126 12.53 -25.06 -5.28
N ALA A 127 12.52 -26.35 -5.00
CA ALA A 127 11.79 -26.95 -3.89
C ALA A 127 12.66 -28.02 -3.21
N GLN A 128 12.66 -28.02 -1.88
CA GLN A 128 13.41 -28.97 -1.08
C GLN A 128 12.55 -29.45 0.09
N ALA A 129 12.45 -30.78 0.22
CA ALA A 129 11.78 -31.42 1.35
C ALA A 129 12.75 -31.68 2.50
N PHE A 130 12.27 -31.52 3.72
CA PHE A 130 12.98 -31.82 4.96
C PHE A 130 12.11 -32.66 5.90
N ASP A 131 12.72 -33.52 6.71
CA ASP A 131 12.06 -34.17 7.84
C ASP A 131 11.87 -33.21 9.03
N GLN A 132 11.31 -33.71 10.14
CA GLN A 132 11.10 -32.92 11.35
C GLN A 132 12.41 -32.53 12.07
N GLN A 133 13.50 -33.23 11.78
CA GLN A 133 14.83 -32.96 12.34
C GLN A 133 15.63 -31.98 11.46
N GLY A 134 15.09 -31.58 10.31
CA GLY A 134 15.74 -30.67 9.36
C GLY A 134 16.69 -31.36 8.39
N ASN A 135 16.68 -32.69 8.30
CA ASN A 135 17.46 -33.41 7.30
C ASN A 135 16.76 -33.37 5.94
N ARG A 136 17.55 -33.22 4.87
CA ARG A 136 17.03 -33.20 3.50
C ARG A 136 16.48 -34.57 3.11
N LEU A 137 15.28 -34.58 2.53
CA LEU A 137 14.65 -35.75 1.97
C LEU A 137 14.80 -35.79 0.45
N ASN A 138 15.54 -36.79 -0.04
CA ASN A 138 15.79 -37.00 -1.46
C ASN A 138 15.10 -38.30 -1.94
N ILE A 139 13.77 -38.33 -1.81
CA ILE A 139 12.94 -39.48 -2.21
C ILE A 139 12.24 -39.16 -3.53
N GLU A 140 12.46 -39.93 -4.59
CA GLU A 140 11.92 -39.68 -5.94
C GLU A 140 10.40 -39.48 -5.95
N LYS A 141 9.64 -40.41 -5.35
CA LYS A 141 8.17 -40.30 -5.24
C LYS A 141 7.71 -39.02 -4.54
N LEU A 142 8.50 -38.53 -3.57
CA LEU A 142 8.18 -37.29 -2.86
C LEU A 142 8.41 -36.07 -3.76
N GLN A 143 9.50 -36.09 -4.53
CA GLN A 143 9.82 -35.06 -5.51
C GLN A 143 8.75 -34.96 -6.60
N ASP A 144 8.24 -36.10 -7.07
CA ASP A 144 7.12 -36.13 -8.01
C ASP A 144 5.84 -35.55 -7.42
N LEU A 145 5.53 -35.87 -6.16
CA LEU A 145 4.37 -35.33 -5.45
C LEU A 145 4.46 -33.80 -5.33
N ILE A 146 5.63 -33.28 -4.95
CA ILE A 146 5.91 -31.84 -4.82
C ILE A 146 5.75 -31.15 -6.18
N LYS A 147 6.42 -31.63 -7.22
CA LYS A 147 6.36 -31.04 -8.57
C LYS A 147 4.96 -31.03 -9.15
N ARG A 148 4.18 -32.07 -8.88
CA ARG A 148 2.85 -32.23 -9.46
C ARG A 148 1.77 -31.43 -8.76
N PHE A 149 1.85 -31.30 -7.43
CA PHE A 149 0.76 -30.73 -6.63
C PHE A 149 1.18 -29.50 -5.82
N ALA A 150 2.38 -29.47 -5.25
CA ALA A 150 2.84 -28.35 -4.44
C ALA A 150 3.30 -27.15 -5.27
N GLU A 151 4.27 -27.35 -6.16
CA GLU A 151 4.86 -26.24 -6.93
C GLU A 151 3.84 -25.46 -7.75
N PRO A 152 2.91 -26.11 -8.50
CA PRO A 152 1.93 -25.37 -9.29
C PRO A 152 1.01 -24.52 -8.40
N ARG A 153 0.54 -25.09 -7.28
CA ARG A 153 -0.36 -24.39 -6.37
C ARG A 153 0.32 -23.21 -5.68
N LEU A 154 1.57 -23.38 -5.24
CA LEU A 154 2.35 -22.31 -4.62
C LEU A 154 2.73 -21.23 -5.64
N ALA A 155 2.87 -21.58 -6.92
CA ALA A 155 3.12 -20.63 -8.00
C ALA A 155 1.87 -19.86 -8.47
N GLU A 156 0.66 -20.28 -8.08
CA GLU A 156 -0.59 -19.56 -8.42
C GLU A 156 -0.73 -18.23 -7.69
N VAL A 157 -0.02 -18.05 -6.57
CA VAL A 157 -0.11 -16.80 -5.80
C VAL A 157 0.28 -15.61 -6.67
N LYS A 158 -0.58 -14.60 -6.67
CA LYS A 158 -0.36 -13.36 -7.42
C LYS A 158 -0.75 -12.14 -6.61
N ILE A 159 -0.10 -11.02 -6.89
CA ILE A 159 -0.55 -9.70 -6.44
C ILE A 159 -0.94 -8.92 -7.69
N ASP A 160 -2.21 -8.54 -7.77
CA ASP A 160 -2.83 -7.95 -8.96
C ASP A 160 -3.19 -6.49 -8.68
N LEU A 161 -2.55 -5.55 -9.39
CA LEU A 161 -2.84 -4.12 -9.23
C LEU A 161 -4.27 -3.77 -9.63
N ASN A 162 -4.91 -4.54 -10.51
CA ASN A 162 -6.27 -4.24 -10.96
C ASN A 162 -7.28 -4.43 -9.82
N ASP A 163 -7.07 -5.45 -8.99
CA ASP A 163 -7.91 -5.67 -7.80
C ASP A 163 -7.68 -4.56 -6.76
N SER A 164 -6.42 -4.15 -6.56
CA SER A 164 -6.09 -3.03 -5.69
C SER A 164 -6.71 -1.72 -6.16
N ARG A 165 -6.65 -1.41 -7.47
CA ARG A 165 -7.28 -0.22 -8.07
C ARG A 165 -8.77 -0.18 -7.79
N ARG A 166 -9.49 -1.27 -8.06
CA ARG A 166 -10.94 -1.34 -7.84
C ARG A 166 -11.31 -1.05 -6.39
N ASN A 167 -10.53 -1.57 -5.43
CA ASN A 167 -10.75 -1.31 -4.01
C ASN A 167 -10.45 0.14 -3.62
N VAL A 168 -9.39 0.71 -4.19
CA VAL A 168 -9.00 2.10 -3.98
C VAL A 168 -10.06 3.03 -4.59
N ASP A 169 -10.50 2.81 -5.82
CA ASP A 169 -11.55 3.57 -6.50
C ASP A 169 -12.86 3.60 -5.70
N GLN A 170 -13.31 2.43 -5.24
CA GLN A 170 -14.53 2.31 -4.43
C GLN A 170 -14.46 3.12 -3.13
N THR A 171 -13.26 3.26 -2.56
CA THR A 171 -13.03 4.02 -1.34
C THR A 171 -12.91 5.51 -1.66
N LEU A 172 -12.06 5.87 -2.61
CA LEU A 172 -11.77 7.24 -2.99
C LEU A 172 -13.00 7.97 -3.53
N ASN A 173 -13.87 7.30 -4.30
CA ASN A 173 -15.10 7.89 -4.82
C ASN A 173 -16.06 8.41 -3.74
N LYS A 174 -15.89 7.98 -2.48
CA LYS A 174 -16.68 8.49 -1.34
C LYS A 174 -16.15 9.83 -0.81
N PHE A 175 -14.92 10.19 -1.14
CA PHE A 175 -14.21 11.34 -0.56
C PHE A 175 -13.69 12.34 -1.60
N LEU A 176 -13.62 11.97 -2.88
CA LEU A 176 -13.12 12.86 -3.93
C LEU A 176 -14.14 13.95 -4.28
N PRO A 177 -13.71 15.22 -4.38
CA PRO A 177 -14.55 16.28 -4.94
C PRO A 177 -14.76 16.04 -6.45
N GLN A 178 -15.97 16.33 -6.94
CA GLN A 178 -16.45 15.92 -8.29
C GLN A 178 -15.56 16.41 -9.45
N ASN A 179 -14.80 17.48 -9.25
CA ASN A 179 -13.93 18.08 -10.26
C ASN A 179 -12.62 17.31 -10.52
N ASN A 180 -12.22 16.37 -9.64
CA ASN A 180 -10.93 15.69 -9.74
C ASN A 180 -11.04 14.17 -10.02
N VAL A 181 -12.27 13.64 -10.12
CA VAL A 181 -12.53 12.19 -10.23
C VAL A 181 -11.89 11.57 -11.47
N ALA A 182 -12.01 12.21 -12.63
CA ALA A 182 -11.45 11.69 -13.89
C ALA A 182 -9.91 11.61 -13.87
N GLU A 183 -9.25 12.58 -13.24
CA GLU A 183 -7.79 12.64 -13.16
C GLU A 183 -7.24 11.56 -12.21
N VAL A 184 -7.92 11.34 -11.08
CA VAL A 184 -7.54 10.28 -10.13
C VAL A 184 -7.74 8.90 -10.75
N HIS A 185 -8.84 8.66 -11.46
CA HIS A 185 -9.04 7.39 -12.18
C HIS A 185 -7.97 7.17 -13.25
N ALA A 186 -7.65 8.18 -14.06
CA ALA A 186 -6.59 8.07 -15.07
C ALA A 186 -5.22 7.73 -14.46
N LEU A 187 -4.88 8.33 -13.31
CA LEU A 187 -3.67 8.00 -12.57
C LEU A 187 -3.69 6.55 -12.08
N LEU A 188 -4.79 6.10 -11.46
CA LEU A 188 -4.91 4.73 -10.97
C LEU A 188 -4.85 3.71 -12.11
N ASP A 189 -5.46 4.01 -13.26
CA ASP A 189 -5.42 3.19 -14.47
C ASP A 189 -4.02 3.09 -15.07
N SER A 190 -3.20 4.13 -14.92
CA SER A 190 -1.81 4.14 -15.42
C SER A 190 -0.82 3.34 -14.57
N LEU A 191 -1.22 2.90 -13.38
CA LEU A 191 -0.32 2.21 -12.45
C LEU A 191 0.28 0.96 -13.13
N LYS A 192 1.54 0.66 -12.87
CA LYS A 192 2.15 -0.61 -13.26
C LYS A 192 3.41 -0.86 -12.45
N PHE A 193 3.69 -2.12 -12.15
CA PHE A 193 5.02 -2.52 -11.73
C PHE A 193 5.96 -2.44 -12.92
N ASN A 194 7.13 -1.84 -12.71
CA ASN A 194 8.17 -1.72 -13.73
C ASN A 194 9.40 -2.57 -13.38
N GLN A 195 9.71 -2.70 -12.09
CA GLN A 195 10.83 -3.50 -11.60
C GLN A 195 10.42 -4.26 -10.35
N VAL A 196 11.04 -5.42 -10.13
CA VAL A 196 10.81 -6.28 -8.97
C VAL A 196 12.14 -6.92 -8.54
N GLN A 197 12.42 -6.89 -7.24
CA GLN A 197 13.58 -7.52 -6.65
C GLN A 197 13.25 -8.01 -5.23
N ALA A 198 13.50 -9.29 -4.93
CA ALA A 198 13.37 -9.78 -3.56
C ALA A 198 14.56 -9.28 -2.71
N GLY A 199 14.27 -8.80 -1.50
CA GLY A 199 15.24 -8.38 -0.51
C GLY A 199 15.03 -9.10 0.82
N GLU A 200 15.77 -8.68 1.85
CA GLU A 200 15.74 -9.34 3.16
C GLU A 200 14.39 -9.19 3.89
N LYS A 201 13.75 -8.02 3.80
CA LYS A 201 12.53 -7.68 4.54
C LYS A 201 11.24 -7.76 3.71
N GLY A 202 11.37 -7.87 2.39
CA GLY A 202 10.24 -7.89 1.47
C GLY A 202 10.71 -7.82 0.03
N ILE A 203 9.79 -7.52 -0.88
CA ILE A 203 10.06 -7.31 -2.30
C ILE A 203 10.06 -5.82 -2.59
N LYS A 204 11.15 -5.34 -3.16
CA LYS A 204 11.25 -3.97 -3.69
C LYS A 204 10.65 -3.97 -5.09
N VAL A 205 9.64 -3.15 -5.30
CA VAL A 205 9.05 -2.89 -6.61
C VAL A 205 9.21 -1.43 -6.98
N LYS A 206 9.23 -1.12 -8.27
CA LYS A 206 8.99 0.24 -8.76
C LYS A 206 7.59 0.33 -9.32
N LEU A 207 6.76 1.14 -8.69
CA LEU A 207 5.42 1.44 -9.18
C LEU A 207 5.52 2.66 -10.10
N GLN A 208 5.30 2.45 -11.39
CA GLN A 208 5.20 3.50 -12.38
C GLN A 208 3.75 3.96 -12.50
N TYR A 209 3.56 5.25 -12.74
CA TYR A 209 2.28 5.88 -13.04
C TYR A 209 2.51 7.07 -13.97
N ASP A 210 1.44 7.49 -14.62
CA ASP A 210 1.42 8.65 -15.49
C ASP A 210 0.88 9.83 -14.70
N ALA A 211 1.75 10.80 -14.43
CA ALA A 211 1.35 12.03 -13.76
C ALA A 211 0.82 13.03 -14.79
N ALA A 212 -0.40 13.52 -14.60
CA ALA A 212 -0.89 14.62 -15.43
C ALA A 212 0.05 15.83 -15.25
N ASN A 213 0.68 16.27 -16.34
CA ASN A 213 1.51 17.47 -16.39
C ASN A 213 0.67 18.77 -16.32
N LYS A 214 -0.48 18.73 -15.64
CA LYS A 214 -1.20 19.95 -15.28
C LYS A 214 -0.40 20.63 -14.17
N ARG A 215 0.34 21.67 -14.54
CA ARG A 215 0.49 22.80 -13.61
C ARG A 215 -0.94 23.27 -13.33
N VAL A 216 -1.50 22.84 -12.21
CA VAL A 216 -2.58 23.60 -11.61
C VAL A 216 -2.04 25.02 -11.54
N GLU A 217 -2.63 25.96 -12.27
CA GLU A 217 -2.34 27.38 -12.06
C GLU A 217 -2.74 27.65 -10.61
N LYS A 218 -1.76 27.50 -9.71
CA LYS A 218 -1.93 27.75 -8.30
C LYS A 218 -2.10 29.25 -8.19
N THR A 219 -3.36 29.70 -8.24
CA THR A 219 -3.67 31.04 -7.75
C THR A 219 -3.21 31.03 -6.29
N PRO A 220 -2.21 31.85 -5.92
CA PRO A 220 -1.67 31.84 -4.57
C PRO A 220 -2.82 32.05 -3.59
N ALA A 221 -3.01 31.13 -2.65
CA ALA A 221 -4.00 31.34 -1.61
C ALA A 221 -3.48 32.49 -0.73
N PRO A 222 -4.17 33.65 -0.64
CA PRO A 222 -3.69 34.74 0.20
C PRO A 222 -3.71 34.31 1.68
N VAL A 223 -2.77 34.84 2.46
CA VAL A 223 -2.73 34.75 3.93
C VAL A 223 -4.10 35.09 4.51
N LEU A 224 -4.53 34.40 5.56
CA LEU A 224 -5.82 34.70 6.18
C LEU A 224 -5.76 36.09 6.82
N ASN A 225 -6.80 36.91 6.60
CA ASN A 225 -6.91 38.18 7.32
C ASN A 225 -7.27 37.96 8.80
N SER A 226 -7.19 39.00 9.63
CA SER A 226 -7.40 38.89 11.08
C SER A 226 -8.76 38.30 11.47
N ALA A 227 -9.83 38.61 10.71
CA ALA A 227 -11.16 38.08 10.97
C ALA A 227 -11.24 36.57 10.63
N GLU A 228 -10.67 36.17 9.48
CA GLU A 228 -10.55 34.76 9.09
C GLU A 228 -9.71 33.96 10.10
N GLN A 229 -8.61 34.54 10.61
CA GLN A 229 -7.75 33.89 11.61
C GLN A 229 -8.51 33.64 12.92
N GLN A 230 -9.33 34.59 13.38
CA GLN A 230 -10.12 34.43 14.59
C GLN A 230 -11.18 33.33 14.44
N GLN A 231 -11.87 33.26 13.30
CA GLN A 231 -12.86 32.22 13.01
C GLN A 231 -12.23 30.83 12.87
N TRP A 232 -11.05 30.77 12.23
CA TRP A 232 -10.27 29.54 12.17
C TRP A 232 -9.81 29.10 13.56
N GLN A 233 -9.36 30.02 14.42
CA GLN A 233 -8.90 29.69 15.77
C GLN A 233 -10.00 29.03 16.60
N THR A 234 -11.24 29.52 16.51
CA THR A 234 -12.40 28.90 17.17
C THR A 234 -12.65 27.49 16.65
N SER A 235 -12.54 27.29 15.33
CA SER A 235 -12.65 25.96 14.72
C SER A 235 -11.56 25.04 15.24
N TRP A 236 -10.30 25.49 15.18
CA TRP A 236 -9.14 24.71 15.60
C TRP A 236 -9.19 24.29 17.07
N GLN A 237 -9.67 25.15 17.98
CA GLN A 237 -9.81 24.82 19.41
C GLN A 237 -10.69 23.58 19.66
N GLN A 238 -11.74 23.37 18.86
CA GLN A 238 -12.60 22.19 18.99
C GLN A 238 -11.86 20.91 18.59
N TRP A 239 -11.06 20.98 17.53
CA TRP A 239 -10.23 19.86 17.07
C TRP A 239 -9.10 19.57 18.05
N ASP A 240 -8.43 20.61 18.56
CA ASP A 240 -7.36 20.50 19.55
C ASP A 240 -7.83 19.81 20.85
N ALA A 241 -9.01 20.21 21.36
CA ALA A 241 -9.61 19.58 22.53
C ALA A 241 -10.01 18.12 22.26
N PHE A 242 -10.54 17.84 21.06
CA PHE A 242 -10.87 16.47 20.65
C PHE A 242 -9.63 15.57 20.61
N PHE A 243 -8.57 15.98 19.92
CA PHE A 243 -7.34 15.20 19.81
C PHE A 243 -6.64 15.03 21.16
N SER A 244 -6.56 16.08 21.96
CA SER A 244 -6.03 16.01 23.32
C SER A 244 -6.77 14.97 24.17
N ASN A 245 -8.10 14.92 24.07
CA ASN A 245 -8.90 13.93 24.80
C ASN A 245 -8.76 12.51 24.22
N ALA A 246 -8.63 12.37 22.90
CA ALA A 246 -8.37 11.08 22.26
C ALA A 246 -7.02 10.50 22.68
N ILE A 247 -5.96 11.32 22.73
CA ILE A 247 -4.63 10.91 23.20
C ILE A 247 -4.70 10.47 24.67
N LYS A 248 -5.40 11.22 25.54
CA LYS A 248 -5.61 10.84 26.95
C LYS A 248 -6.31 9.48 27.07
N GLN A 249 -7.42 9.29 26.36
CA GLN A 249 -8.17 8.02 26.38
C GLN A 249 -7.37 6.84 25.83
N ALA A 250 -6.56 7.06 24.79
CA ALA A 250 -5.65 6.05 24.26
C ALA A 250 -4.56 5.71 25.28
N SER A 251 -4.01 6.72 25.97
CA SER A 251 -2.97 6.56 27.00
C SER A 251 -3.45 5.77 28.22
N ASP A 252 -4.71 5.92 28.59
CA ASP A 252 -5.30 5.16 29.70
C ASP A 252 -5.48 3.67 29.37
N LYS A 253 -5.47 3.31 28.07
CA LYS A 253 -5.69 1.95 27.57
C LYS A 253 -4.42 1.27 27.04
N SER A 254 -3.51 1.99 26.40
CA SER A 254 -2.25 1.46 25.89
C SER A 254 -1.15 1.68 26.93
N LYS A 255 -0.59 0.62 27.50
CA LYS A 255 0.46 0.67 28.53
C LYS A 255 1.84 1.15 28.02
N SER A 256 1.90 2.08 27.07
CA SER A 256 3.15 2.62 26.54
C SER A 256 3.24 4.15 26.73
N PRO A 257 4.09 4.61 27.66
CA PRO A 257 4.35 6.04 27.84
C PRO A 257 4.97 6.71 26.60
N GLU A 258 5.73 5.96 25.80
CA GLU A 258 6.45 6.46 24.62
C GLU A 258 5.50 6.91 23.49
N ILE A 259 4.43 6.14 23.28
CA ILE A 259 3.37 6.47 22.30
C ILE A 259 2.66 7.75 22.72
N ARG A 260 2.33 7.88 24.01
CA ARG A 260 1.65 9.06 24.55
C ARG A 260 2.50 10.31 24.37
N GLU A 261 3.78 10.24 24.73
CA GLU A 261 4.72 11.36 24.61
C GLU A 261 4.82 11.82 23.16
N THR A 262 5.05 10.87 22.24
CA THR A 262 5.18 11.17 20.81
C THR A 262 3.90 11.79 20.23
N LEU A 263 2.71 11.24 20.54
CA LEU A 263 1.45 11.80 20.05
C LEU A 263 1.19 13.20 20.62
N THR A 264 1.60 13.46 21.86
CA THR A 264 1.46 14.79 22.49
C THR A 264 2.39 15.81 21.83
N GLU A 265 3.64 15.43 21.56
CA GLU A 265 4.59 16.27 20.83
C GLU A 265 4.11 16.58 19.41
N ILE A 266 3.64 15.57 18.67
CA ILE A 266 3.09 15.75 17.33
C ILE A 266 1.91 16.73 17.34
N LEU A 267 1.03 16.64 18.33
CA LEU A 267 -0.10 17.58 18.45
C LEU A 267 0.39 19.02 18.68
N LEU A 268 1.42 19.23 19.51
CA LEU A 268 2.02 20.55 19.73
C LEU A 268 2.71 21.09 18.47
N ASP A 269 3.50 20.26 17.79
CA ASP A 269 4.18 20.61 16.54
C ASP A 269 3.16 20.99 15.45
N SER A 270 2.02 20.28 15.40
CA SER A 270 0.95 20.56 14.44
C SER A 270 0.38 21.97 14.60
N ARG A 271 0.23 22.44 15.84
CA ARG A 271 -0.29 23.78 16.14
C ARG A 271 0.66 24.84 15.61
N THR A 272 1.95 24.65 15.82
CA THR A 272 3.00 25.55 15.35
C THR A 272 3.00 25.62 13.82
N ALA A 273 2.97 24.47 13.15
CA ALA A 273 2.98 24.38 11.69
C ALA A 273 1.73 24.98 11.05
N VAL A 274 0.54 24.67 11.59
CA VAL A 274 -0.75 25.23 11.13
C VAL A 274 -0.76 26.74 11.29
N GLN A 275 -0.29 27.27 12.43
CA GLN A 275 -0.26 28.69 12.68
C GLN A 275 0.71 29.42 11.74
N ALA A 276 1.89 28.84 11.50
CA ALA A 276 2.87 29.38 10.56
C ALA A 276 2.29 29.42 9.12
N GLY A 277 1.68 28.32 8.66
CA GLY A 277 1.11 28.23 7.31
C GLY A 277 -0.05 29.19 7.08
N ILE A 278 -0.92 29.39 8.07
CA ILE A 278 -2.04 30.35 7.98
C ILE A 278 -1.56 31.79 7.91
N LYS A 279 -0.49 32.12 8.65
CA LYS A 279 0.13 33.44 8.67
C LYS A 279 1.06 33.69 7.48
N GLY A 280 1.31 32.68 6.64
CA GLY A 280 2.25 32.76 5.53
C GLY A 280 3.71 32.86 5.97
N GLN A 281 4.03 32.36 7.17
CA GLN A 281 5.41 32.27 7.64
C GLN A 281 6.10 31.11 6.92
N THR A 282 7.35 31.29 6.52
CA THR A 282 8.19 30.25 5.92
C THR A 282 9.43 30.05 6.77
N ASN A 283 9.83 28.81 7.00
CA ASN A 283 11.09 28.49 7.66
C ASN A 283 12.15 28.31 6.56
N ASP A 284 13.10 29.25 6.45
CA ASP A 284 14.21 29.18 5.49
C ASP A 284 13.78 28.91 4.03
N GLY A 285 12.64 29.48 3.62
CA GLY A 285 12.08 29.30 2.27
C GLY A 285 11.28 28.00 2.06
N SER A 286 11.18 27.14 3.07
CA SER A 286 10.38 25.92 3.05
C SER A 286 8.97 26.14 3.61
N ASP A 287 7.99 25.42 3.07
CA ASP A 287 6.60 25.45 3.55
C ASP A 287 6.49 24.72 4.90
N PRO A 288 6.09 25.42 6.00
CA PRO A 288 6.08 24.83 7.34
C PRO A 288 5.07 23.69 7.50
N VAL A 289 3.95 23.71 6.76
CA VAL A 289 2.94 22.65 6.82
C VAL A 289 3.49 21.38 6.18
N ARG A 290 4.24 21.54 5.08
CA ARG A 290 4.85 20.42 4.38
C ARG A 290 5.96 19.78 5.20
N VAL A 291 6.86 20.61 5.77
CA VAL A 291 7.94 20.14 6.66
C VAL A 291 7.35 19.36 7.83
N PHE A 292 6.34 19.92 8.51
CA PHE A 292 5.67 19.24 9.61
C PHE A 292 5.09 17.88 9.21
N PHE A 293 4.38 17.80 8.08
CA PHE A 293 3.78 16.54 7.64
C PHE A 293 4.83 15.47 7.32
N THR A 294 5.88 15.85 6.58
CA THR A 294 6.97 14.94 6.21
C THR A 294 7.72 14.44 7.45
N ASP A 295 8.07 15.32 8.39
CA ASP A 295 8.84 14.97 9.60
C ASP A 295 8.01 14.15 10.59
N THR A 296 6.72 14.49 10.73
CA THR A 296 5.81 13.78 11.63
C THR A 296 5.67 12.31 11.24
N TRP A 297 5.55 12.02 9.94
CA TRP A 297 5.41 10.64 9.48
C TRP A 297 6.66 9.80 9.78
N VAL A 298 7.85 10.37 9.59
CA VAL A 298 9.13 9.70 9.91
C VAL A 298 9.21 9.30 11.39
N ARG A 299 8.65 10.11 12.29
CA ARG A 299 8.60 9.84 13.73
C ARG A 299 7.48 8.86 14.10
N LEU A 300 6.32 8.98 13.47
CA LEU A 300 5.12 8.24 13.83
C LEU A 300 5.08 6.82 13.26
N ALA A 301 5.54 6.63 12.02
CA ALA A 301 5.45 5.34 11.32
C ALA A 301 6.15 4.18 12.07
N PRO A 302 7.36 4.32 12.63
CA PRO A 302 8.02 3.24 13.37
C PRO A 302 7.22 2.81 14.61
N ILE A 303 6.67 3.78 15.34
CA ILE A 303 5.86 3.54 16.56
C ILE A 303 4.59 2.80 16.20
N LEU A 304 3.91 3.24 15.13
CA LEU A 304 2.72 2.56 14.65
C LEU A 304 3.06 1.14 14.19
N LYS A 305 4.19 0.90 13.52
CA LYS A 305 4.61 -0.46 13.12
C LYS A 305 4.83 -1.36 14.33
N THR A 306 5.51 -0.89 15.38
CA THR A 306 5.69 -1.64 16.63
C THR A 306 4.36 -2.02 17.28
N LEU A 307 3.39 -1.11 17.29
CA LEU A 307 2.04 -1.42 17.78
C LEU A 307 1.33 -2.51 16.94
N GLY A 308 1.66 -2.59 15.66
CA GLY A 308 1.13 -3.62 14.76
C GLY A 308 1.63 -5.02 15.08
N ASP A 309 2.85 -5.14 15.59
CA ASP A 309 3.46 -6.42 15.95
C ASP A 309 2.73 -7.12 17.12
N ASP A 310 2.15 -6.32 18.03
CA ASP A 310 1.41 -6.81 19.19
C ASP A 310 -0.05 -7.23 18.87
N LEU A 311 -0.51 -7.02 17.64
CA LEU A 311 -1.87 -7.35 17.24
C LEU A 311 -1.98 -8.81 16.74
N PRO A 312 -3.06 -9.54 17.05
CA PRO A 312 -3.21 -10.92 16.61
C PRO A 312 -3.70 -11.03 15.17
N GLY A 313 -3.04 -11.90 14.39
CA GLY A 313 -3.54 -12.46 13.14
C GLY A 313 -4.00 -11.43 12.11
N LEU A 314 -5.27 -11.51 11.70
CA LEU A 314 -5.83 -10.67 10.64
C LEU A 314 -5.91 -9.18 11.02
N GLN A 315 -5.90 -8.84 12.31
CA GLN A 315 -5.96 -7.46 12.79
C GLN A 315 -4.61 -6.75 12.62
N ALA A 316 -3.51 -7.40 13.04
CA ALA A 316 -2.14 -6.95 12.74
C ALA A 316 -1.97 -6.70 11.26
N LEU A 317 -2.45 -7.64 10.44
CA LEU A 317 -2.32 -7.50 9.01
C LEU A 317 -3.02 -6.25 8.46
N ARG A 318 -4.32 -6.09 8.75
CA ARG A 318 -5.09 -4.97 8.20
C ARG A 318 -4.49 -3.64 8.62
N TYR A 319 -3.99 -3.60 9.85
CA TYR A 319 -3.31 -2.46 10.42
C TYR A 319 -1.98 -2.17 9.72
N LEU A 320 -1.11 -3.17 9.51
CA LEU A 320 0.14 -3.00 8.76
C LEU A 320 -0.11 -2.59 7.30
N THR A 321 -1.12 -3.17 6.64
CA THR A 321 -1.50 -2.79 5.26
C THR A 321 -1.89 -1.31 5.16
N PHE A 322 -2.56 -0.77 6.19
CA PHE A 322 -2.90 0.65 6.26
C PHE A 322 -1.66 1.53 6.45
N LEU A 323 -0.68 1.10 7.26
CA LEU A 323 0.57 1.81 7.44
C LEU A 323 1.40 1.83 6.14
N ASP A 324 1.50 0.70 5.45
CA ASP A 324 2.21 0.59 4.17
C ASP A 324 1.57 1.51 3.10
N ALA A 325 0.24 1.59 3.07
CA ALA A 325 -0.45 2.53 2.18
C ALA A 325 -0.11 3.99 2.51
N THR A 326 0.07 4.32 3.79
CA THR A 326 0.42 5.67 4.22
C THR A 326 1.88 6.01 3.95
N ASP A 327 2.80 5.04 4.04
CA ASP A 327 4.19 5.17 3.58
C ASP A 327 4.25 5.53 2.09
N VAL A 328 3.41 4.88 1.27
CA VAL A 328 3.32 5.20 -0.17
C VAL A 328 2.79 6.62 -0.40
N ILE A 329 1.81 7.08 0.37
CA ILE A 329 1.29 8.45 0.28
C ILE A 329 2.38 9.48 0.67
N HIS A 330 3.16 9.21 1.72
CA HIS A 330 4.26 10.07 2.13
C HIS A 330 5.33 10.19 1.05
N GLU A 331 5.71 9.08 0.41
CA GLU A 331 6.65 9.08 -0.72
C GLU A 331 6.09 9.82 -1.95
N LEU A 332 4.80 9.65 -2.27
CA LEU A 332 4.10 10.39 -3.32
C LEU A 332 4.18 11.91 -3.07
N GLU A 333 3.92 12.33 -1.84
CA GLU A 333 3.97 13.74 -1.43
C GLU A 333 5.40 14.29 -1.46
N ASN A 334 6.42 13.54 -1.03
CA ASN A 334 7.82 13.98 -1.10
C ASN A 334 8.31 14.17 -2.54
N ILE A 335 7.84 13.33 -3.46
CA ILE A 335 8.18 13.40 -4.89
C ILE A 335 7.39 14.50 -5.61
N GLY A 336 6.44 15.15 -4.92
CA GLY A 336 5.66 16.27 -5.44
C GLY A 336 4.61 15.88 -6.47
N ALA A 337 4.14 14.63 -6.42
CA ALA A 337 3.09 14.14 -7.30
C ALA A 337 1.76 14.82 -6.97
N PRO A 338 1.01 15.36 -7.95
CA PRO A 338 -0.20 16.09 -7.69
C PRO A 338 -1.37 15.12 -7.54
N VAL A 339 -1.52 14.47 -6.39
CA VAL A 339 -2.70 13.63 -6.10
C VAL A 339 -3.91 14.48 -5.70
N GLY A 340 -3.87 15.79 -5.94
CA GLY A 340 -4.94 16.74 -5.59
C GLY A 340 -5.05 17.05 -4.10
N LEU A 341 -4.28 16.39 -3.23
CA LEU A 341 -4.12 16.72 -1.82
C LEU A 341 -3.00 17.75 -1.69
N GLU A 342 -3.37 19.01 -1.51
CA GLU A 342 -2.36 20.06 -1.37
C GLU A 342 -1.89 20.13 0.09
N ILE A 343 -0.92 19.28 0.46
CA ILE A 343 -0.25 19.35 1.78
C ILE A 343 0.72 20.53 1.78
N SER A 344 0.15 21.73 1.92
CA SER A 344 0.89 22.99 1.92
C SER A 344 0.17 24.05 2.75
N SER A 345 0.88 25.12 3.05
CA SER A 345 0.33 26.34 3.63
C SER A 345 -0.76 26.95 2.75
N GLU A 346 -0.70 26.80 1.43
CA GLU A 346 -1.79 27.24 0.55
C GLU A 346 -3.04 26.35 0.64
N GLY A 347 -2.85 25.03 0.63
CA GLY A 347 -3.95 24.07 0.78
C GLY A 347 -4.66 24.25 2.12
N LEU A 348 -3.90 24.44 3.19
CA LEU A 348 -4.42 24.77 4.52
C LEU A 348 -5.26 26.05 4.50
N ARG A 349 -4.80 27.12 3.84
CA ARG A 349 -5.54 28.38 3.73
C ARG A 349 -6.85 28.23 2.93
N ARG A 350 -6.86 27.42 1.86
CA ARG A 350 -8.08 27.08 1.11
C ARG A 350 -9.07 26.30 1.96
N LEU A 351 -8.59 25.28 2.68
CA LEU A 351 -9.39 24.46 3.59
C LEU A 351 -9.99 25.30 4.73
N ALA A 352 -9.21 26.20 5.32
CA ALA A 352 -9.68 27.08 6.38
C ALA A 352 -10.87 27.94 5.92
N ARG A 353 -10.78 28.54 4.73
CA ARG A 353 -11.89 29.31 4.15
C ARG A 353 -13.13 28.47 3.85
N MET A 354 -12.96 27.21 3.43
CA MET A 354 -14.07 26.29 3.22
C MET A 354 -14.80 25.95 4.52
N VAL A 355 -14.05 25.70 5.61
CA VAL A 355 -14.62 25.44 6.94
C VAL A 355 -15.37 26.66 7.46
N ILE A 356 -14.74 27.85 7.36
CA ILE A 356 -15.36 29.13 7.74
C ILE A 356 -16.67 29.35 6.96
N ALA A 357 -16.65 29.13 5.64
CA ALA A 357 -17.84 29.29 4.80
C ALA A 357 -18.95 28.32 5.21
N LYS A 358 -18.63 27.04 5.45
CA LYS A 358 -19.61 26.03 5.88
C LYS A 358 -20.26 26.39 7.21
N GLN A 359 -19.48 26.87 8.18
CA GLN A 359 -19.98 27.33 9.48
C GLN A 359 -20.89 28.55 9.34
N ALA A 360 -20.54 29.50 8.47
CA ALA A 360 -21.40 30.66 8.18
C ALA A 360 -22.74 30.24 7.55
N THR A 361 -22.77 29.20 6.71
CA THR A 361 -24.00 28.66 6.13
C THR A 361 -24.85 27.91 7.16
N GLN A 362 -24.22 27.14 8.06
CA GLN A 362 -24.88 26.44 9.16
C GLN A 362 -25.49 27.42 10.18
N ALA A 363 -24.78 28.50 10.52
CA ALA A 363 -25.29 29.56 11.40
C ALA A 363 -26.50 30.31 10.82
N LYS A 364 -26.63 30.34 9.48
CA LYS A 364 -27.79 30.94 8.78
C LYS A 364 -28.99 29.98 8.65
N THR A 365 -28.80 28.69 8.92
CA THR A 365 -29.83 27.64 8.74
C THR A 365 -30.26 26.98 10.05
N SER A 366 -29.62 27.29 11.18
CA SER A 366 -30.17 27.00 12.50
C SER A 366 -31.30 28.00 12.84
N PRO A 367 -32.52 27.52 13.17
CA PRO A 367 -33.63 28.37 13.56
C PRO A 367 -33.41 29.11 14.88
#